data_AF-A0A5N7MR37-F1
#
_entry.id   AF-A0A5N7MR37-F1
#
_cell.length_a   1.000
_cell.length_b   1.000
_cell.length_c   1.000
_cell.angle_alpha   90.00
_cell.angle_beta   90.00
_cell.angle_gamma   90.00
#
_symmetry.space_group_name_H-M   'P 1'
#
loop_
_entity.id
_entity.type
_entity.pdbx_description
1 polymer ?
#
loop_
_entity_poly.entity_id
_entity_poly.type
_entity_poly.pdbx_seq_one_letter_code
_entity_poly.pdbx_strand_id
1 'polypeptide(L)'
;MNAHWDKPRMEVLTRLWLSGKTARMIAEKLGGGVTRNAVIGKAHRLGLTGKHGSKSAALKRARAFRPKGSDQQRQRVSKTRAYS
;
A
#
# COMPACT_ATOMS: atom_id res chain seq x y z
N MET A 1 20.53 3.19 0.91
CA MET A 1 20.05 4.34 1.71
C MET A 1 18.64 4.01 2.19
N ASN A 2 18.52 3.44 3.39
CA ASN A 2 17.25 2.96 3.92
C ASN A 2 16.33 4.16 4.14
N ALA A 3 15.08 4.07 3.68
CA ALA A 3 14.05 5.07 3.94
C ALA A 3 13.76 5.13 5.44
N HIS A 4 14.60 5.87 6.17
CA HIS A 4 14.56 5.94 7.62
C HIS A 4 13.35 6.78 8.03
N TRP A 5 12.47 6.17 8.82
CA TRP A 5 11.29 6.84 9.36
C TRP A 5 11.69 7.62 10.60
N ASP A 6 12.21 8.83 10.39
CA ASP A 6 12.55 9.75 11.47
C ASP A 6 11.32 10.36 12.14
N LYS A 7 11.48 10.81 13.40
CA LYS A 7 10.46 11.57 14.14
C LYS A 7 9.87 12.75 13.32
N PRO A 8 10.67 13.66 12.73
CA PRO A 8 10.14 14.75 11.90
C PRO A 8 9.33 14.27 10.69
N ARG A 9 9.72 13.16 10.06
CA ARG A 9 8.96 12.58 8.94
C ARG A 9 7.62 12.01 9.39
N MET A 10 7.58 11.35 10.56
CA MET A 10 6.34 10.83 11.14
C MET A 10 5.38 11.94 11.54
N GLU A 11 5.90 13.07 12.04
CA GLU A 11 5.10 14.24 12.41
C GLU A 11 4.46 14.89 11.18
N VAL A 12 5.24 15.11 10.11
CA VAL A 12 4.73 15.60 8.82
C VAL A 12 3.68 14.67 8.24
N LEU A 13 3.92 13.35 8.26
CA LEU A 13 2.95 12.35 7.81
C LEU A 13 1.64 12.47 8.59
N THR A 14 1.71 12.52 9.93
CA THR A 14 0.54 12.62 10.80
C THR A 14 -0.25 13.91 10.52
N ARG A 15 0.44 15.06 10.47
CA ARG A 15 -0.20 16.36 10.20
C ARG A 15 -0.92 16.39 8.86
N LEU A 16 -0.26 15.97 7.78
CA LEU A 16 -0.85 15.96 6.44
C LEU A 16 -1.98 14.94 6.31
N TRP A 17 -1.84 13.79 6.97
CA TRP A 17 -2.87 12.75 6.99
C TRP A 17 -4.15 13.23 7.69
N LEU A 18 -4.02 13.87 8.86
CA LEU A 18 -5.15 14.49 9.57
C LEU A 18 -5.76 15.65 8.76
N SER A 19 -4.95 16.36 7.97
CA SER A 19 -5.41 17.38 7.03
C SER A 19 -6.16 16.79 5.81
N GLY A 20 -6.31 15.46 5.71
CA GLY A 20 -7.02 14.78 4.63
C GLY A 20 -6.23 14.69 3.32
N LYS A 21 -4.91 14.95 3.34
CA LYS A 21 -4.07 14.77 2.14
C LYS A 21 -3.99 13.29 1.76
N THR A 22 -3.94 13.03 0.46
CA THR A 22 -3.80 11.66 -0.03
C THR A 22 -2.38 11.14 0.17
N ALA A 23 -2.22 9.83 0.33
CA ALA A 23 -0.91 9.21 0.56
C ALA A 23 0.11 9.49 -0.56
N ARG A 24 -0.33 9.72 -1.80
CA ARG A 24 0.55 10.11 -2.92
C ARG A 24 1.14 11.50 -2.69
N MET A 25 0.29 12.48 -2.35
CA MET A 25 0.75 13.85 -2.07
C MET A 25 1.68 13.91 -0.86
N ILE A 26 1.41 13.07 0.16
CA ILE A 26 2.28 12.96 1.33
C ILE A 26 3.64 12.36 0.95
N ALA A 27 3.66 11.33 0.10
CA ALA A 27 4.89 10.73 -0.40
C ALA A 27 5.73 11.73 -1.21
N GLU A 28 5.09 12.50 -2.11
CA GLU A 28 5.72 13.58 -2.87
C GLU A 28 6.33 14.65 -1.93
N LYS A 29 5.66 14.97 -0.81
CA LYS A 29 6.16 15.95 0.17
C LYS A 29 7.30 15.43 1.04
N LEU A 30 7.31 14.14 1.40
CA LEU A 30 8.33 13.52 2.24
C LEU A 30 9.62 13.21 1.47
N GLY A 31 9.52 12.94 0.17
CA GLY A 31 10.65 12.65 -0.71
C GLY A 31 11.48 11.44 -0.26
N GLY A 32 12.72 11.33 -0.78
CA GLY A 32 13.70 10.34 -0.29
C GLY A 32 13.33 8.88 -0.52
N GLY A 33 12.63 8.56 -1.62
CA GLY A 33 12.23 7.20 -1.96
C GLY A 33 11.01 6.67 -1.20
N VAL A 34 10.34 7.52 -0.41
CA VAL A 34 9.09 7.15 0.25
C VAL A 34 7.98 7.04 -0.79
N THR A 35 7.42 5.85 -0.97
CA THR A 35 6.32 5.60 -1.90
C THR A 35 4.95 5.76 -1.22
N ARG A 36 3.89 5.93 -2.02
CA ARG A 36 2.50 5.92 -1.54
C ARG A 36 2.21 4.73 -0.60
N ASN A 37 2.71 3.56 -0.94
CA ASN A 37 2.48 2.34 -0.16
C ASN A 37 3.24 2.37 1.18
N ALA A 38 4.45 2.93 1.20
CA ALA A 38 5.19 3.14 2.43
C ALA A 38 4.44 4.08 3.39
N VAL A 39 3.85 5.16 2.86
CA VAL A 39 3.03 6.10 3.65
C VAL A 39 1.79 5.41 4.23
N ILE A 40 1.06 4.64 3.42
CA ILE A 40 -0.13 3.89 3.89
C ILE A 40 0.27 2.89 4.98
N GLY A 41 1.35 2.12 4.76
CA GLY A 41 1.85 1.17 5.74
C GLY A 41 2.26 1.85 7.05
N LYS A 42 2.90 3.02 6.97
CA LYS A 42 3.27 3.78 8.17
C LYS A 42 2.06 4.34 8.90
N ALA A 43 1.09 4.92 8.19
CA ALA A 43 -0.15 5.44 8.76
C ALA A 43 -0.97 4.35 9.46
N HIS A 44 -1.01 3.14 8.90
CA HIS A 44 -1.63 1.97 9.54
C HIS A 44 -0.93 1.59 10.84
N ARG A 45 0.42 1.53 10.85
CA ARG A 45 1.19 1.24 12.07
C ARG A 45 1.03 2.31 13.16
N LEU A 46 0.68 3.54 12.77
CA LEU A 46 0.41 4.65 13.69
C LEU A 46 -1.08 4.74 14.10
N GLY A 47 -1.94 3.84 13.63
CA GLY A 47 -3.38 3.85 13.97
C GLY A 47 -4.18 5.02 13.39
N LEU A 48 -3.61 5.78 12.44
CA LEU A 48 -4.22 7.00 11.89
C LEU A 48 -5.42 6.74 10.96
N THR A 49 -5.68 5.48 10.62
CA THR A 49 -6.76 5.08 9.70
C THR A 49 -8.11 4.88 10.38
N GLY A 50 -8.13 4.58 11.69
CA GLY A 50 -9.37 4.37 12.46
C GLY A 50 -10.09 5.66 12.86
N LYS A 51 -9.35 6.76 13.08
CA LYS A 51 -9.90 8.04 13.57
C LYS A 51 -10.23 9.05 12.45
N HIS A 52 -9.66 8.90 11.25
CA HIS A 52 -9.80 9.83 10.12
C HIS A 52 -10.02 9.16 8.73
N GLY A 53 -9.95 7.82 8.62
CA GLY A 53 -9.76 7.12 7.35
C GLY A 53 -10.96 6.31 6.80
N SER A 54 -12.15 6.49 7.33
CA SER A 54 -13.35 5.69 7.02
C SER A 54 -14.07 6.09 5.71
N LYS A 55 -13.34 6.46 4.66
CA LYS A 55 -13.91 6.53 3.29
C LYS A 55 -13.30 5.56 2.29
N SER A 56 -12.06 5.08 2.51
CA SER A 56 -11.39 4.19 1.53
C SER A 56 -11.35 2.70 1.90
N ALA A 57 -11.48 2.34 3.20
CA ALA A 57 -11.49 0.95 3.64
C ALA A 57 -12.81 0.24 3.30
N ALA A 58 -13.93 0.98 3.29
CA ALA A 58 -15.24 0.46 2.91
C ALA A 58 -15.28 0.01 1.43
N LEU A 59 -14.61 0.75 0.54
CA LEU A 59 -14.57 0.43 -0.90
C LEU A 59 -13.73 -0.82 -1.23
N LYS A 60 -12.79 -1.22 -0.37
CA LYS A 60 -12.04 -2.48 -0.56
C LYS A 60 -12.75 -3.70 0.04
N ARG A 61 -13.52 -3.53 1.12
CA ARG A 61 -14.33 -4.65 1.66
C ARG A 61 -15.47 -5.05 0.71
N ALA A 62 -16.01 -4.11 -0.06
CA ALA A 62 -16.98 -4.41 -1.13
C ALA A 62 -16.41 -5.21 -2.31
N ARG A 63 -15.08 -5.20 -2.53
CA ARG A 63 -14.41 -6.00 -3.58
C ARG A 63 -13.83 -7.33 -3.08
N ALA A 64 -13.84 -7.56 -1.76
CA ALA A 64 -13.39 -8.82 -1.16
C ALA A 64 -14.49 -9.89 -1.14
N PHE A 65 -15.75 -9.53 -1.39
CA PHE A 65 -16.85 -10.48 -1.60
C PHE A 65 -16.98 -10.91 -3.07
N ARG A 66 -15.85 -11.18 -3.73
CA ARG A 66 -15.87 -11.94 -4.98
C ARG A 66 -15.18 -13.27 -4.69
N PRO A 67 -15.92 -14.40 -4.66
CA PRO A 67 -15.31 -15.69 -4.38
C PRO A 67 -14.22 -15.92 -5.44
N LYS A 68 -12.97 -16.11 -5.00
CA LYS A 68 -11.87 -16.52 -5.89
C LYS A 68 -12.08 -17.98 -6.26
N GLY A 69 -12.94 -18.21 -7.25
CA GLY A 69 -12.93 -19.41 -8.08
C GLY A 69 -12.33 -19.04 -9.44
N SER A 70 -11.02 -19.25 -9.61
CA SER A 70 -10.39 -19.54 -10.91
C SER A 70 -8.87 -19.68 -10.73
N ASP A 71 -8.47 -20.93 -10.50
CA ASP A 71 -7.44 -21.65 -11.25
C ASP A 71 -6.65 -20.82 -12.28
N GLN A 72 -5.58 -20.15 -11.85
CA GLN A 72 -4.57 -19.62 -12.77
C GLN A 72 -3.19 -19.56 -12.11
N GLN A 73 -2.73 -20.69 -11.56
CA GLN A 73 -1.30 -20.88 -11.27
C GLN A 73 -0.86 -22.31 -11.54
N ARG A 74 -1.17 -22.83 -12.73
CA ARG A 74 -0.55 -24.03 -13.31
C ARG A 74 -0.50 -23.93 -14.83
N GLN A 75 0.28 -22.99 -15.37
CA GLN A 75 0.71 -23.07 -16.77
C GLN A 75 1.94 -22.20 -16.96
N ARG A 76 2.91 -22.74 -17.72
CA ARG A 76 4.32 -22.33 -17.92
C ARG A 76 5.22 -23.02 -16.89
N VAL A 77 5.88 -24.14 -17.20
CA VAL A 77 6.68 -24.40 -18.40
C VAL A 77 6.63 -25.89 -18.76
N SER A 78 6.02 -26.22 -19.89
CA SER A 78 6.25 -27.49 -20.60
C SER A 78 6.94 -27.17 -21.92
N LYS A 79 8.22 -27.54 -22.02
CA LYS A 79 8.87 -27.75 -23.30
C LYS A 79 9.72 -29.01 -23.21
N THR A 80 9.05 -30.14 -23.32
CA THR A 80 9.64 -31.36 -23.86
C THR A 80 10.12 -31.05 -25.28
N ARG A 81 11.39 -31.30 -25.56
CA ARG A 81 11.85 -31.62 -26.91
C ARG A 81 12.92 -32.70 -26.75
N ALA A 82 12.43 -33.94 -26.76
CA ALA A 82 13.24 -35.10 -27.10
C ALA A 82 13.77 -34.89 -28.52
N TYR A 83 15.07 -35.13 -28.70
CA TYR A 83 15.63 -35.49 -29.98
C TYR A 83 16.38 -36.81 -29.81
N SER A 84 16.30 -37.56 -30.90
CA SER A 84 16.84 -38.90 -31.15
C SER A 84 18.35 -38.99 -31.03
#